data_AF-A0A937VNI0-F1
#
_entry.id   AF-A0A937VNI0-F1
#
_cell.length_a   1.000
_cell.length_b   1.000
_cell.length_c   1.000
_cell.angle_alpha   90.00
_cell.angle_beta   90.00
_cell.angle_gamma   90.00
#
_symmetry.space_group_name_H-M   'P 1'
#
loop_
_entity.id
_entity.type
_entity.pdbx_description
1 polymer ?
#
loop_
_entity_poly.entity_id
_entity_poly.type
_entity_poly.pdbx_seq_one_letter_code
_entity_poly.pdbx_strand_id
1 'polypeptide(L)'
;ESPGKEMLLKGKIDVITFTSASTVNNLVTVLGKDWQVMKKAKLACIGPNTAIALEQKGLKPDIVAKEHTMLGLVEAIEQYCRR
;
A
#
# COMPACT_ATOMS: atom_id res chain seq x y z
N GLU A 1 15.79 -11.60 -10.22
CA GLU A 1 14.50 -10.93 -9.89
C GLU A 1 14.79 -9.62 -9.18
N SER A 2 13.81 -8.69 -9.07
CA SER A 2 14.04 -7.42 -8.40
C SER A 2 14.13 -7.61 -6.86
N PRO A 3 15.07 -6.93 -6.16
CA PRO A 3 15.18 -7.01 -4.70
C PRO A 3 13.86 -6.70 -3.97
N GLY A 4 13.07 -5.76 -4.50
CA GLY A 4 11.78 -5.38 -3.93
C GLY A 4 10.74 -6.53 -3.95
N LYS A 5 10.69 -7.31 -5.04
CA LYS A 5 9.78 -8.47 -5.12
C LYS A 5 10.17 -9.54 -4.10
N GLU A 6 11.46 -9.81 -3.97
CA GLU A 6 11.96 -10.78 -2.99
C GLU A 6 11.63 -10.36 -1.55
N MET A 7 11.87 -9.10 -1.19
CA MET A 7 11.53 -8.56 0.13
C MET A 7 10.04 -8.67 0.42
N LEU A 8 9.20 -8.31 -0.56
CA LEU A 8 7.75 -8.43 -0.43
C LEU A 8 7.31 -9.89 -0.19
N LEU A 9 7.79 -10.83 -1.01
CA LEU A 9 7.45 -12.25 -0.88
C LEU A 9 7.90 -12.84 0.46
N LYS A 10 9.07 -12.40 0.95
CA LYS A 10 9.61 -12.78 2.27
C LYS A 10 8.93 -12.07 3.44
N GLY A 11 7.98 -11.15 3.19
CA GLY A 11 7.30 -10.37 4.24
C GLY A 11 8.22 -9.41 4.99
N LYS A 12 9.27 -8.90 4.32
CA LYS A 12 10.26 -7.96 4.88
C LYS A 12 9.95 -6.50 4.55
N ILE A 13 8.72 -6.20 4.14
CA ILE A 13 8.26 -4.84 3.89
C ILE A 13 7.27 -4.47 4.99
N ASP A 14 7.58 -3.39 5.71
CA ASP A 14 6.72 -2.90 6.79
C ASP A 14 5.53 -2.10 6.25
N VAL A 15 5.76 -1.29 5.22
CA VAL A 15 4.75 -0.40 4.63
C VAL A 15 4.80 -0.44 3.10
N ILE A 16 3.63 -0.57 2.47
CA ILE A 16 3.44 -0.41 1.02
C ILE A 16 2.60 0.85 0.79
N THR A 17 3.12 1.75 -0.05
CA THR A 17 2.48 3.04 -0.35
C THR A 17 1.84 3.05 -1.73
N PHE A 18 0.62 3.55 -1.85
CA PHE A 18 -0.10 3.71 -3.11
C PHE A 18 -0.45 5.18 -3.37
N THR A 19 0.05 5.73 -4.46
CA THR A 19 -0.21 7.11 -4.88
C THR A 19 -1.33 7.22 -5.91
N SER A 20 -1.90 6.10 -6.36
CA SER A 20 -3.06 6.08 -7.25
C SER A 20 -3.81 4.75 -7.20
N ALA A 21 -5.11 4.78 -7.53
CA ALA A 21 -5.91 3.57 -7.72
C ALA A 21 -5.36 2.65 -8.82
N SER A 22 -4.71 3.20 -9.86
CA SER A 22 -4.10 2.38 -10.93
C SER A 22 -2.93 1.55 -10.42
N THR A 23 -2.12 2.09 -9.50
CA THR A 23 -0.99 1.34 -8.92
C THR A 23 -1.44 0.14 -8.09
N VAL A 24 -2.57 0.25 -7.37
CA VAL A 24 -3.18 -0.87 -6.64
C VAL A 24 -3.54 -2.01 -7.60
N ASN A 25 -4.29 -1.67 -8.66
CA ASN A 25 -4.73 -2.65 -9.65
C ASN A 25 -3.54 -3.30 -10.37
N ASN A 26 -2.55 -2.50 -10.76
CA ASN A 26 -1.37 -3.00 -11.45
C ASN A 26 -0.55 -3.94 -10.56
N LEU A 27 -0.34 -3.60 -9.28
CA LEU A 27 0.44 -4.44 -8.38
C LEU A 27 -0.26 -5.78 -8.10
N VAL A 28 -1.57 -5.79 -7.91
CA VAL A 28 -2.35 -7.04 -7.78
C VAL A 28 -2.18 -7.91 -9.03
N THR A 29 -2.26 -7.32 -10.23
CA THR A 29 -2.08 -8.05 -11.49
C THR A 29 -0.67 -8.63 -11.62
N VAL A 30 0.36 -7.84 -11.31
CA VAL A 30 1.77 -8.27 -11.42
C VAL A 30 2.11 -9.37 -10.41
N LEU A 31 1.54 -9.32 -9.20
CA LEU A 31 1.74 -10.37 -8.19
C LEU A 31 0.93 -11.63 -8.47
N GLY A 32 -0.13 -11.54 -9.26
CA GLY A 32 -0.94 -12.69 -9.64
C GLY A 32 -1.46 -13.44 -8.41
N LYS A 33 -1.09 -14.72 -8.26
CA LYS A 33 -1.52 -15.56 -7.12
C LYS A 33 -0.94 -15.11 -5.77
N ASP A 34 0.17 -14.39 -5.77
CA ASP A 34 0.89 -14.00 -4.56
C ASP A 34 0.40 -12.66 -3.97
N TRP A 35 -0.61 -12.02 -4.57
CA TRP A 35 -1.07 -10.68 -4.16
C TRP A 35 -1.40 -10.56 -2.67
N GLN A 36 -1.85 -11.65 -2.05
CA GLN A 36 -2.21 -11.69 -0.63
C GLN A 36 -1.02 -11.45 0.29
N VAL A 37 0.22 -11.59 -0.18
CA VAL A 37 1.41 -11.29 0.61
C VAL A 37 1.45 -9.83 1.07
N MET A 38 0.82 -8.92 0.31
CA MET A 38 0.70 -7.51 0.69
C MET A 38 0.00 -7.32 2.04
N LYS A 39 -0.86 -8.27 2.47
CA LYS A 39 -1.55 -8.21 3.77
C LYS A 39 -0.60 -8.35 4.96
N LYS A 40 0.66 -8.74 4.75
CA LYS A 40 1.69 -8.80 5.79
C LYS A 40 2.31 -7.43 6.09
N ALA A 41 2.16 -6.47 5.17
CA ALA A 41 2.63 -5.10 5.32
C ALA A 41 1.47 -4.17 5.65
N LYS A 42 1.78 -2.99 6.20
CA LYS A 42 0.83 -1.90 6.34
C LYS A 42 0.56 -1.25 5.00
N LEU A 43 -0.70 -1.00 4.69
CA LEU A 43 -1.10 -0.42 3.42
C LEU A 43 -1.41 1.07 3.62
N ALA A 44 -0.60 1.93 3.00
CA ALA A 44 -0.74 3.37 3.02
C ALA A 44 -1.19 3.90 1.66
N CYS A 45 -2.11 4.85 1.62
CA CYS A 45 -2.54 5.46 0.36
C CYS A 45 -2.76 6.97 0.45
N ILE A 46 -2.58 7.64 -0.69
CA ILE A 46 -2.61 9.10 -0.80
C ILE A 46 -4.01 9.72 -0.64
N GLY A 47 -5.09 8.92 -0.62
CA GLY A 47 -6.44 9.46 -0.52
C GLY A 47 -7.56 8.43 -0.72
N PRO A 48 -8.83 8.86 -0.60
CA PRO A 48 -10.01 8.00 -0.50
C PRO A 48 -10.25 7.20 -1.77
N ASN A 49 -9.98 7.76 -2.95
CA ASN A 49 -10.13 7.02 -4.21
C ASN A 49 -9.19 5.80 -4.28
N THR A 50 -7.99 5.94 -3.73
CA THR A 50 -7.02 4.84 -3.67
C THR A 50 -7.39 3.85 -2.55
N ALA A 51 -7.93 4.32 -1.43
CA ALA A 51 -8.49 3.47 -0.37
C ALA A 51 -9.63 2.58 -0.91
N ILE A 52 -10.58 3.14 -1.65
CA ILE A 52 -11.67 2.40 -2.29
C ILE A 52 -11.12 1.31 -3.22
N ALA A 53 -10.09 1.62 -4.01
CA ALA A 53 -9.46 0.65 -4.91
C ALA A 53 -8.81 -0.51 -4.16
N LEU A 54 -8.19 -0.26 -2.99
CA LEU A 54 -7.68 -1.30 -2.11
C LEU A 54 -8.83 -2.18 -1.59
N GLU A 55 -9.88 -1.56 -1.07
CA GLU A 55 -11.03 -2.26 -0.49
C GLU A 55 -11.74 -3.15 -1.52
N GLN A 56 -11.89 -2.68 -2.76
CA GLN A 56 -12.43 -3.46 -3.89
C GLN A 56 -11.60 -4.70 -4.22
N LYS A 57 -10.32 -4.73 -3.83
CA LYS A 57 -9.43 -5.91 -3.96
C LYS A 57 -9.35 -6.74 -2.68
N GLY A 58 -10.16 -6.44 -1.67
CA GLY A 58 -10.11 -7.12 -0.37
C GLY A 58 -8.83 -6.82 0.41
N LEU A 59 -8.21 -5.66 0.14
CA LEU A 59 -7.09 -5.09 0.88
C LEU A 59 -7.62 -3.94 1.73
N LYS A 60 -7.42 -3.99 3.04
CA LYS A 60 -7.84 -2.91 3.94
C LYS A 60 -6.69 -1.90 4.06
N PRO A 61 -6.90 -0.61 3.75
CA PRO A 61 -5.89 0.41 4.02
C PRO A 61 -5.72 0.58 5.54
N ASP A 62 -4.47 0.56 6.01
CA ASP A 62 -4.11 0.88 7.40
C ASP A 62 -3.95 2.39 7.58
N ILE A 63 -3.46 3.08 6.55
CA ILE A 63 -3.10 4.51 6.58
C ILE A 63 -3.71 5.19 5.35
N VAL A 64 -4.49 6.24 5.57
CA VAL A 64 -5.06 7.07 4.49
C VAL A 64 -4.65 8.51 4.75
N ALA A 65 -3.94 9.12 3.80
CA ALA A 65 -3.55 10.51 3.88
C ALA A 65 -4.79 11.42 3.85
N LYS A 66 -4.80 12.44 4.72
CA LYS A 66 -5.86 13.47 4.71
C LYS A 66 -5.70 14.43 3.54
N GLU A 67 -4.46 14.81 3.25
CA GLU A 67 -4.11 15.63 2.10
C GLU A 67 -3.61 14.75 0.96
N HIS A 68 -4.12 14.97 -0.25
CA HIS A 68 -3.75 14.19 -1.44
C HIS A 68 -2.43 14.65 -2.06
N THR A 69 -1.40 14.76 -1.23
CA THR A 69 -0.06 15.19 -1.60
C THR A 69 0.96 14.16 -1.12
N MET A 70 2.16 14.19 -1.70
CA MET A 70 3.23 13.31 -1.22
C MET A 70 3.61 13.60 0.23
N LEU A 71 3.60 14.89 0.62
CA LEU A 71 3.84 15.29 2.01
C LEU A 71 2.75 14.76 2.93
N GLY A 72 1.47 14.91 2.57
CA GLY A 72 0.36 14.37 3.37
C GLY A 72 0.43 12.85 3.56
N LEU A 73 0.92 12.12 2.56
CA LEU A 73 1.15 10.67 2.67
C LEU A 73 2.30 10.36 3.64
N VAL A 74 3.42 11.07 3.54
CA VAL A 74 4.56 10.89 4.46
C VAL A 74 4.13 11.21 5.90
N GLU A 75 3.46 12.34 6.13
CA GLU A 75 2.95 12.73 7.45
C GLU A 75 1.99 11.69 8.04
N ALA A 76 1.10 11.14 7.23
CA ALA A 76 0.19 10.09 7.68
C ALA A 76 0.92 8.81 8.11
N ILE A 77 1.99 8.44 7.39
CA ILE A 77 2.84 7.29 7.74
C ILE A 77 3.61 7.57 9.03
N GLU A 78 4.23 8.75 9.16
CA GLU A 78 4.95 9.13 10.38
C GLU A 78 4.04 9.13 11.61
N GLN A 79 2.84 9.70 11.50
CA GLN A 79 1.85 9.71 12.58
C GLN A 79 1.39 8.30 12.97
N TYR A 80 1.32 7.39 12.01
CA TYR A 80 0.99 5.99 12.28
C TYR A 80 2.13 5.27 13.02
N CYS A 81 3.37 5.44 12.56
CA CYS A 81 4.54 4.75 13.15
C CYS A 81 4.92 5.27 14.55
N ARG A 82 4.52 6.49 14.91
CA ARG A 82 4.74 7.06 16.25
C ARG A 82 3.76 6.55 17.30
N ARG A 83 2.67 5.89 16.89
CA ARG A 83 1.64 5.34 17.79
C ARG A 83 1.96 3.90 18.14
#